data_AF-A0A060VVP8-F1
#
_entry.id   AF-A0A060VVP8-F1
#
_cell.length_a   1.000
_cell.length_b   1.000
_cell.length_c   1.000
_cell.angle_alpha   90.00
_cell.angle_beta   90.00
_cell.angle_gamma   90.00
#
_symmetry.space_group_name_H-M   'P 1'
#
loop_
_entity.id
_entity.type
_entity.pdbx_description
1 polymer ?
#
loop_
_entity_poly.entity_id
_entity_poly.type
_entity_poly.pdbx_seq_one_letter_code
_entity_poly.pdbx_strand_id
1 'polypeptide(L)'
;MCKCIHGRCNQADGSCTCRPGFRGRFCREPCPAGLYGQNCRNRCGHCKGQQPCKVAEGRCVACERGWNGTRCDQMCAPGFFGGNCEDVCSPCKDGHFCNRIDGNCPHCNPGWMGDR
;
A
#
# COMPACT_ATOMS: atom_id res chain seq x y z
N MET A 1 12.90 -34.71 -12.60
CA MET A 1 11.44 -34.49 -12.79
C MET A 1 11.05 -33.19 -12.15
N CYS A 2 10.46 -32.26 -12.91
CA CYS A 2 10.08 -30.97 -12.35
C CYS A 2 8.71 -30.98 -11.69
N LYS A 3 8.61 -30.40 -10.49
CA LYS A 3 7.44 -30.49 -9.60
C LYS A 3 6.77 -29.13 -9.32
N CYS A 4 7.14 -28.09 -10.07
CA CYS A 4 6.61 -26.74 -9.88
C CYS A 4 5.11 -26.71 -10.19
N ILE A 5 4.31 -26.10 -9.31
CA ILE A 5 2.84 -26.02 -9.47
C ILE A 5 2.47 -24.65 -10.04
N HIS A 6 2.76 -23.56 -9.32
CA HIS A 6 2.54 -22.19 -9.80
C HIS A 6 3.87 -21.51 -10.20
N GLY A 7 4.62 -22.09 -11.13
CA GLY A 7 5.93 -21.56 -11.51
C GLY A 7 6.49 -22.10 -12.82
N ARG A 8 7.59 -21.51 -13.27
CA ARG A 8 8.42 -22.06 -14.34
C ARG A 8 9.53 -22.91 -13.75
N CYS A 9 9.82 -24.01 -14.42
CA CYS A 9 10.90 -24.91 -14.06
C CYS A 9 12.20 -24.54 -14.79
N ASN A 10 13.32 -24.57 -14.08
CA ASN A 10 14.63 -24.64 -14.68
C ASN A 10 14.98 -26.11 -14.96
N GLN A 11 15.21 -26.45 -16.23
CA GLN A 11 15.51 -27.83 -16.63
C GLN A 11 16.93 -28.29 -16.24
N ALA A 12 17.86 -27.35 -16.02
CA ALA A 12 19.26 -27.67 -15.71
C ALA A 12 19.43 -28.21 -14.29
N ASP A 13 18.75 -27.61 -13.30
CA ASP A 13 18.89 -27.93 -11.88
C ASP A 13 17.57 -28.38 -11.21
N GLY A 14 16.45 -28.31 -11.93
CA GLY A 14 15.12 -28.65 -11.40
C GLY A 14 14.53 -27.60 -10.44
N SER A 15 15.12 -26.41 -10.34
CA SER A 15 14.62 -25.32 -9.50
C SER A 15 13.35 -24.68 -10.07
N CYS A 16 12.54 -24.05 -9.21
CA CYS A 16 11.29 -23.40 -9.59
C CYS A 16 11.38 -21.88 -9.43
N THR A 17 11.01 -21.17 -10.49
CA THR A 17 10.73 -19.74 -10.46
C THR A 17 9.23 -19.53 -10.31
N CYS A 18 8.78 -19.12 -9.12
CA CYS A 18 7.35 -18.96 -8.84
C CYS A 18 6.73 -17.79 -9.59
N ARG A 19 5.46 -17.96 -9.96
CA ARG A 19 4.61 -16.86 -10.42
C ARG A 19 4.33 -15.91 -9.25
N PRO A 20 4.06 -14.62 -9.50
CA PRO A 20 3.67 -13.69 -8.45
C PRO A 20 2.46 -14.19 -7.65
N GLY A 21 2.49 -14.00 -6.33
CA GLY A 21 1.45 -14.51 -5.43
C GLY A 21 1.73 -15.88 -4.82
N PHE A 22 2.84 -16.54 -5.21
CA PHE A 22 3.24 -17.85 -4.69
C PHE A 22 4.72 -17.88 -4.27
N ARG A 23 5.02 -18.79 -3.33
CA ARG A 23 6.35 -19.07 -2.80
C ARG A 23 6.56 -20.56 -2.52
N GLY A 24 7.77 -20.87 -2.03
CA GLY A 24 8.20 -22.21 -1.66
C GLY A 24 8.92 -22.93 -2.80
N ARG A 25 9.65 -24.00 -2.46
CA ARG A 25 10.50 -24.76 -3.40
C ARG A 25 9.77 -25.22 -4.66
N PHE A 26 8.47 -25.51 -4.55
CA PHE A 26 7.62 -25.99 -5.65
C PHE A 26 6.49 -25.04 -6.02
N CYS A 27 6.51 -23.80 -5.50
CA CYS A 27 5.49 -22.79 -5.77
C CYS A 27 4.06 -23.25 -5.44
N ARG A 28 3.90 -23.89 -4.27
CA ARG A 28 2.61 -24.39 -3.76
C ARG A 28 1.99 -23.45 -2.74
N GLU A 29 2.81 -22.68 -2.04
CA GLU A 29 2.36 -21.85 -0.95
C GLU A 29 1.91 -20.51 -1.52
N PRO A 30 0.67 -20.05 -1.28
CA PRO A 30 0.29 -18.68 -1.58
C PRO A 30 1.09 -17.70 -0.71
N CYS A 31 1.14 -16.43 -1.13
CA CYS A 31 1.75 -15.41 -0.28
C CYS A 31 0.99 -15.27 1.04
N PRO A 32 1.73 -15.18 2.17
CA PRO A 32 1.12 -14.85 3.44
C PRO A 32 0.54 -13.42 3.39
N ALA A 33 -0.41 -13.13 4.28
CA ALA A 33 -1.01 -11.81 4.39
C ALA A 33 0.08 -10.73 4.59
N GLY A 34 -0.07 -9.62 3.89
CA GLY A 34 0.88 -8.50 3.94
C GLY A 34 2.08 -8.64 2.99
N LEU A 35 2.22 -9.76 2.25
CA LEU A 35 3.25 -9.95 1.24
C LEU A 35 2.67 -10.18 -0.16
N TYR A 36 3.42 -9.76 -1.18
CA TYR A 36 3.04 -9.91 -2.58
C TYR A 36 4.24 -10.08 -3.52
N GLY A 37 3.94 -10.35 -4.79
CA GLY A 37 4.91 -10.42 -5.87
C GLY A 37 5.55 -11.80 -6.00
N GLN A 38 6.61 -11.87 -6.79
CA GLN A 38 7.33 -13.12 -6.99
C GLN A 38 8.02 -13.55 -5.70
N ASN A 39 7.80 -14.81 -5.29
CA ASN A 39 8.30 -15.37 -4.04
C ASN A 39 7.90 -14.57 -2.79
N CYS A 40 6.86 -13.72 -2.88
CA CYS A 40 6.34 -12.93 -1.78
C CYS A 40 7.39 -12.01 -1.13
N ARG A 41 8.30 -11.46 -1.95
CA ARG A 41 9.42 -10.63 -1.48
C ARG A 41 9.04 -9.19 -1.18
N ASN A 42 7.87 -8.73 -1.61
CA ASN A 42 7.42 -7.36 -1.42
C ASN A 42 6.36 -7.29 -0.32
N ARG A 43 6.34 -6.19 0.43
CA ARG A 43 5.35 -5.93 1.50
C ARG A 43 4.26 -4.99 0.99
N CYS A 44 3.00 -5.31 1.31
CA CYS A 44 1.87 -4.39 1.08
C CYS A 44 2.12 -3.04 1.76
N GLY A 45 1.66 -1.95 1.16
CA GLY A 45 1.62 -0.64 1.80
C GLY A 45 0.44 -0.51 2.76
N HIS A 46 0.02 0.74 2.99
CA HIS A 46 -1.02 1.12 3.93
C HIS A 46 -2.44 0.93 3.35
N CYS A 47 -2.80 -0.31 3.01
CA CYS A 47 -4.15 -0.63 2.54
C CYS A 47 -5.16 -0.59 3.70
N LYS A 48 -6.37 -0.10 3.44
CA LYS A 48 -7.46 -0.06 4.42
C LYS A 48 -8.10 -1.44 4.64
N GLY A 49 -8.28 -1.82 5.91
CA GLY A 49 -9.12 -2.97 6.32
C GLY A 49 -8.35 -4.29 6.59
N GLN A 50 -9.10 -5.39 6.71
CA GLN A 50 -8.54 -6.74 6.98
C GLN A 50 -8.12 -7.52 5.73
N GLN A 51 -8.31 -6.96 4.53
CA GLN A 51 -7.90 -7.60 3.29
C GLN A 51 -6.51 -7.08 2.88
N PRO A 52 -5.47 -7.94 2.89
CA PRO A 52 -4.15 -7.55 2.42
C PRO A 52 -4.19 -7.19 0.93
N CYS A 53 -3.20 -6.43 0.48
CA CYS A 53 -3.05 -6.08 -0.93
C CYS A 53 -3.09 -7.32 -1.84
N LYS A 54 -3.45 -7.12 -3.12
CA LYS A 54 -3.48 -8.19 -4.12
C LYS A 54 -2.11 -8.88 -4.19
N VAL A 55 -2.05 -10.15 -3.80
CA VAL A 55 -0.81 -10.93 -3.63
C VAL A 55 0.06 -11.05 -4.89
N ALA A 56 -0.51 -10.86 -6.07
CA ALA A 56 0.26 -10.87 -7.32
C ALA A 56 1.02 -9.55 -7.55
N GLU A 57 0.42 -8.40 -7.23
CA GLU A 57 0.85 -7.08 -7.73
C GLU A 57 1.10 -6.03 -6.64
N GLY A 58 0.56 -6.26 -5.45
CA GLY A 58 0.64 -5.32 -4.33
C GLY A 58 -0.47 -4.28 -4.30
N ARG A 59 -1.48 -4.38 -5.17
CA ARG A 59 -2.52 -3.35 -5.30
C ARG A 59 -3.50 -3.36 -4.14
N CYS A 60 -3.77 -2.19 -3.58
CA CYS A 60 -4.82 -1.97 -2.58
C CYS A 60 -6.14 -1.61 -3.26
N VAL A 61 -7.27 -1.88 -2.59
CA VAL A 61 -8.59 -1.38 -3.02
C VAL A 61 -8.77 0.08 -2.59
N ALA A 62 -8.34 0.40 -1.37
CA ALA A 62 -8.32 1.75 -0.82
C ALA A 62 -7.17 1.88 0.18
N CYS A 63 -6.66 3.10 0.34
CA CYS A 63 -5.61 3.43 1.29
C CYS A 63 -6.17 3.87 2.63
N GLU A 64 -5.36 3.65 3.68
CA GLU A 64 -5.53 4.30 4.96
C GLU A 64 -5.39 5.82 4.81
N ARG A 65 -5.86 6.57 5.83
CA ARG A 65 -5.74 8.02 5.84
C ARG A 65 -4.28 8.45 5.82
N GLY A 66 -3.97 9.47 5.02
CA GLY A 66 -2.60 9.98 4.86
C GLY A 66 -1.76 9.24 3.82
N TRP A 67 -2.32 8.27 3.12
CA TRP A 67 -1.65 7.45 2.11
C TRP A 67 -2.37 7.46 0.76
N ASN A 68 -1.59 7.37 -0.31
CA ASN A 68 -2.01 7.39 -1.71
C ASN A 68 -1.21 6.37 -2.53
N GLY A 69 -1.61 6.22 -3.79
CA GLY A 69 -1.00 5.35 -4.77
C GLY A 69 -1.70 4.01 -4.83
N THR A 70 -1.53 3.31 -5.95
CA THR A 70 -2.18 2.00 -6.16
C THR A 70 -1.78 0.93 -5.14
N ARG A 71 -0.65 1.14 -4.45
CA ARG A 71 -0.12 0.26 -3.40
C ARG A 71 -0.11 0.89 -2.01
N CYS A 72 -0.63 2.11 -1.86
CA CYS A 72 -0.64 2.88 -0.60
C CYS A 72 0.74 3.01 0.04
N ASP A 73 1.77 3.20 -0.80
CA ASP A 73 3.17 3.35 -0.43
C ASP A 73 3.65 4.81 -0.54
N GLN A 74 2.75 5.73 -0.90
CA GLN A 74 3.02 7.15 -1.03
C GLN A 74 2.26 7.93 0.04
N MET A 75 2.90 8.91 0.66
CA MET A 75 2.21 9.83 1.56
C MET A 75 1.37 10.82 0.75
N CYS A 76 0.33 11.40 1.35
CA CYS A 76 -0.38 12.52 0.70
C CYS A 76 0.58 13.64 0.33
N ALA A 77 0.38 14.20 -0.86
CA ALA A 77 1.06 15.41 -1.27
C ALA A 77 0.65 16.57 -0.34
N PRO A 78 1.53 17.57 -0.15
CA PRO A 78 1.18 18.75 0.61
C PRO A 78 -0.10 19.41 0.08
N GLY A 79 -1.04 19.75 0.97
CA GLY A 79 -2.34 20.30 0.59
C GLY A 79 -3.47 19.26 0.42
N PHE A 80 -3.18 17.97 0.60
CA PHE A 80 -4.18 16.90 0.56
C PHE A 80 -4.17 16.07 1.83
N PHE A 81 -5.32 15.52 2.20
CA PHE A 81 -5.48 14.68 3.38
C PHE A 81 -6.55 13.59 3.18
N GLY A 82 -6.75 12.76 4.19
CA GLY A 82 -7.80 11.75 4.18
C GLY A 82 -7.40 10.44 3.50
N GLY A 83 -8.38 9.59 3.19
CA GLY A 83 -8.15 8.30 2.54
C GLY A 83 -7.91 8.49 1.04
N ASN A 84 -6.91 7.81 0.48
CA ASN A 84 -6.43 8.04 -0.90
C ASN A 84 -6.03 9.50 -1.20
N CYS A 85 -5.93 10.36 -0.17
CA CYS A 85 -5.65 11.79 -0.32
C CYS A 85 -6.63 12.52 -1.24
N GLU A 86 -7.90 12.13 -1.21
CA GLU A 86 -8.97 12.72 -2.04
C GLU A 86 -9.51 14.04 -1.46
N ASP A 87 -9.21 14.34 -0.18
CA ASP A 87 -9.64 15.58 0.47
C ASP A 87 -8.58 16.68 0.33
N VAL A 88 -9.02 17.93 0.09
CA VAL A 88 -8.14 19.09 -0.10
C VAL A 88 -8.12 19.93 1.18
N CYS A 89 -6.92 20.28 1.66
CA CYS A 89 -6.74 21.14 2.82
C CYS A 89 -7.38 22.52 2.61
N SER A 90 -8.03 23.04 3.65
CA SER A 90 -8.26 24.48 3.76
C SER A 90 -6.93 25.24 3.89
N PRO A 91 -6.84 26.51 3.48
CA PRO A 91 -5.65 27.32 3.66
C PRO A 91 -5.29 27.46 5.14
N CYS A 92 -4.13 26.93 5.55
CA CYS A 92 -3.60 27.16 6.90
C CYS A 92 -2.84 28.49 6.95
N LYS A 93 -2.66 29.04 8.17
CA LYS A 93 -1.82 30.24 8.36
C LYS A 93 -0.37 29.99 7.95
N ASP A 94 0.30 31.06 7.52
CA ASP A 94 1.74 31.14 7.27
C ASP A 94 2.26 30.14 6.21
N GLY A 95 1.37 29.64 5.33
CA GLY A 95 1.74 28.72 4.25
C GLY A 95 2.05 27.30 4.71
N HIS A 96 1.71 26.95 5.95
CA HIS A 96 1.83 25.57 6.44
C HIS A 96 0.83 24.64 5.73
N PHE A 97 1.19 23.36 5.65
CA PHE A 97 0.29 22.33 5.13
C PHE A 97 -0.53 21.73 6.27
N CYS A 98 -1.78 21.37 5.96
CA CYS A 98 -2.62 20.67 6.92
C CYS A 98 -2.11 19.23 7.15
N ASN A 99 -2.50 18.64 8.27
CA ASN A 99 -2.16 17.26 8.59
C ASN A 99 -2.81 16.31 7.57
N ARG A 100 -1.98 15.46 6.94
CA ARG A 100 -2.41 14.53 5.89
C ARG A 100 -3.44 13.49 6.33
N ILE A 101 -3.61 13.25 7.62
CA ILE A 101 -4.51 12.20 8.14
C ILE A 101 -5.93 12.76 8.31
N ASP A 102 -6.06 13.90 8.96
CA ASP A 102 -7.34 14.45 9.44
C ASP A 102 -7.68 15.83 8.86
N GLY A 103 -6.74 16.49 8.18
CA GLY A 103 -6.95 17.80 7.57
C GLY A 103 -6.73 18.98 8.51
N ASN A 104 -6.29 18.74 9.75
CA ASN A 104 -6.16 19.78 10.76
C ASN A 104 -4.93 20.66 10.53
N CYS A 105 -5.09 21.97 10.70
CA CYS A 105 -3.99 22.93 10.62
C CYS A 105 -3.29 23.08 11.98
N PRO A 106 -1.96 23.02 12.05
CA PRO A 106 -1.22 23.23 13.31
C PRO A 106 -1.32 24.68 13.82
N HIS A 107 -1.59 25.64 12.92
CA HIS A 107 -1.81 27.04 13.24
C HIS A 107 -3.06 27.56 12.50
N CYS A 108 -4.15 27.76 13.24
CA CYS A 108 -5.40 28.30 12.72
C CYS A 108 -5.45 29.83 12.83
N ASN A 109 -6.28 30.48 12.00
CA ASN A 109 -6.57 31.90 12.16
C ASN A 109 -7.24 32.19 13.53
N PRO A 110 -6.92 33.30 14.23
CA PRO A 110 -7.67 33.73 15.39
C PRO A 110 -9.15 33.86 15.02
N GLY A 111 -10.03 33.15 15.74
CA GLY A 111 -11.47 33.10 15.45
C GLY A 111 -11.94 31.91 14.61
N TRP A 112 -11.03 31.07 14.10
CA TRP A 112 -11.36 29.77 13.52
C TRP A 112 -11.05 28.70 14.57
N MET A 113 -12.03 28.44 15.43
CA MET A 113 -12.03 27.22 16.25
C MET A 113 -12.19 26.03 15.30
N GLY A 114 -11.10 25.31 15.10
CA GLY A 114 -11.15 23.93 14.61
C GLY A 114 -11.67 23.07 15.75
N ASP A 115 -12.95 22.77 15.74
CA ASP A 115 -13.49 21.43 15.57
C ASP A 115 -14.98 21.63 15.29
N ARG A 116 -15.59 20.71 14.54
CA ARG A 116 -17.04 20.70 14.35
C ARG A 116 -17.78 20.73 15.69
#